data_AF-A0A838SQH8-F1
#
_entry.id   AF-A0A838SQH8-F1
#
_cell.length_a   1.000
_cell.length_b   1.000
_cell.length_c   1.000
_cell.angle_alpha   90.00
_cell.angle_beta   90.00
_cell.angle_gamma   90.00
#
_symmetry.space_group_name_H-M   'P 1'
#
loop_
_entity.id
_entity.type
_entity.pdbx_description
1 polymer ?
#
loop_
_entity_poly.entity_id
_entity_poly.type
_entity_poly.pdbx_seq_one_letter_code
_entity_poly.pdbx_strand_id
1 'polypeptide(L)'
;RAVVEGRTEGFTRLTLGRRSRLTGATVVGPRAGETLAELTLAVRKGLTTGDIAGTTHPYPTYGDGPWNAAIEDVRARLSTPLARGATWLIARGRATLPPR
;
A
#
# COMPACT_ATOMS: atom_id res chain seq x y z
N ARG A 1 -0.45 12.54 -9.25
CA ARG A 1 -0.89 13.66 -10.15
C ARG A 1 -1.98 14.57 -9.56
N ALA A 2 -2.88 14.08 -8.70
CA ALA A 2 -3.99 14.86 -8.10
C ALA A 2 -3.59 16.14 -7.34
N VAL A 3 -2.41 16.15 -6.70
CA VAL A 3 -1.87 17.33 -5.98
C VAL A 3 -1.45 18.46 -6.93
N VAL A 4 -1.08 18.14 -8.17
CA VAL A 4 -0.57 19.11 -9.17
C VAL A 4 -1.72 19.78 -9.95
N GLU A 5 -2.87 19.10 -10.09
CA GLU A 5 -4.05 19.62 -10.81
C GLU A 5 -5.07 20.34 -9.89
N GLY A 6 -4.76 20.55 -8.61
CA GLY A 6 -5.65 21.23 -7.66
C GLY A 6 -6.95 20.47 -7.34
N ARG A 7 -7.07 19.20 -7.76
CA ARG A 7 -8.20 18.32 -7.49
C ARG A 7 -7.83 17.27 -6.45
N THR A 8 -7.65 17.72 -5.22
CA THR A 8 -7.44 16.85 -4.04
C THR A 8 -8.75 16.29 -3.48
N GLU A 9 -9.90 16.67 -4.05
CA GLU A 9 -11.21 16.14 -3.68
C GLU A 9 -11.34 14.68 -4.13
N GLY A 10 -11.25 13.78 -3.16
CA GLY A 10 -11.34 12.35 -3.37
C GLY A 10 -10.68 11.57 -2.25
N PHE A 11 -11.05 10.31 -2.10
CA PHE A 11 -10.38 9.41 -1.17
C PHE A 11 -10.39 7.99 -1.72
N THR A 12 -9.39 7.21 -1.31
CA THR A 12 -9.36 5.77 -1.54
C THR A 12 -9.45 5.06 -0.19
N ARG A 13 -10.42 4.16 -0.05
CA ARG A 13 -10.58 3.33 1.13
C ARG A 13 -10.52 1.87 0.72
N LEU A 14 -9.65 1.10 1.37
CA LEU A 14 -9.54 -0.34 1.17
C LEU A 14 -10.29 -1.06 2.30
N THR A 15 -11.09 -2.06 1.95
CA THR A 15 -11.72 -2.96 2.91
C THR A 15 -10.92 -4.24 2.95
N LEU A 16 -10.44 -4.58 4.15
CA LEU A 16 -9.52 -5.68 4.37
C LEU A 16 -10.18 -6.78 5.21
N GLY A 17 -10.01 -8.03 4.78
CA GLY A 17 -10.40 -9.22 5.52
C GLY A 17 -9.26 -9.78 6.36
N ARG A 18 -9.37 -11.07 6.73
CA ARG A 18 -8.30 -11.78 7.47
C ARG A 18 -6.96 -11.69 6.75
N ARG A 19 -5.89 -11.49 7.53
CA ARG A 19 -4.49 -11.40 7.04
C ARG A 19 -4.29 -10.29 5.99
N SER A 20 -5.07 -9.22 6.08
CA SER A 20 -5.07 -8.07 5.16
C SER A 20 -5.24 -8.43 3.69
N ARG A 21 -6.06 -9.45 3.44
CA ARG A 21 -6.58 -9.72 2.11
C ARG A 21 -7.54 -8.60 1.70
N LEU A 22 -7.40 -8.08 0.50
CA LEU A 22 -8.32 -7.10 -0.05
C LEU A 22 -9.67 -7.77 -0.34
N THR A 23 -10.74 -7.31 0.31
CA THR A 23 -12.12 -7.81 0.10
C THR A 23 -12.99 -6.81 -0.66
N GLY A 24 -12.59 -5.55 -0.71
CA GLY A 24 -13.26 -4.50 -1.46
C GLY A 24 -12.50 -3.18 -1.41
N ALA A 25 -12.94 -2.21 -2.18
CA ALA A 25 -12.40 -0.87 -2.14
C ALA A 25 -13.43 0.17 -2.60
N THR A 26 -13.26 1.41 -2.12
CA THR A 26 -14.03 2.58 -2.52
C THR A 26 -13.06 3.64 -3.00
N VAL A 27 -13.21 4.09 -4.24
CA VAL A 27 -12.38 5.15 -4.83
C VAL A 27 -13.32 6.27 -5.26
N VAL A 28 -13.07 7.46 -4.76
CA VAL A 28 -13.77 8.69 -5.16
C VAL A 28 -12.73 9.65 -5.70
N GLY A 29 -12.93 10.12 -6.94
CA GLY A 29 -12.05 11.08 -7.59
C GLY A 29 -12.08 10.97 -9.12
N PRO A 30 -11.41 11.89 -9.83
CA PRO A 30 -11.26 11.82 -11.27
C PRO A 30 -10.61 10.50 -11.68
N ARG A 31 -11.11 9.86 -12.74
CA ARG A 31 -10.60 8.58 -13.27
C ARG A 31 -10.63 7.40 -12.27
N ALA A 32 -11.48 7.45 -11.24
CA ALA A 32 -11.65 6.36 -10.28
C ALA A 32 -11.91 4.99 -10.92
N GLY A 33 -12.52 4.94 -12.11
CA GLY A 33 -12.74 3.71 -12.88
C GLY A 33 -11.45 2.98 -13.28
N GLU A 34 -10.38 3.72 -13.60
CA GLU A 34 -9.08 3.12 -13.96
C GLU A 34 -8.44 2.45 -12.74
N THR A 35 -8.49 3.16 -11.61
CA THR A 35 -8.03 2.66 -10.32
C THR A 35 -8.84 1.46 -9.83
N LEU A 36 -10.16 1.47 -10.05
CA LEU A 36 -11.04 0.36 -9.71
C LEU A 36 -10.78 -0.90 -10.57
N ALA A 37 -10.33 -0.76 -11.82
CA ALA A 37 -10.00 -1.90 -12.66
C ALA A 37 -8.86 -2.74 -12.05
N GLU A 38 -7.85 -2.10 -11.48
CA GLU A 38 -6.78 -2.79 -10.74
C GLU A 38 -7.29 -3.42 -9.45
N LEU A 39 -8.04 -2.67 -8.65
CA LEU A 39 -8.56 -3.12 -7.34
C LEU A 39 -9.53 -4.30 -7.47
N THR A 40 -10.36 -4.31 -8.51
CA THR A 40 -11.27 -5.44 -8.79
C THR A 40 -10.49 -6.70 -9.16
N LEU A 41 -9.42 -6.59 -9.95
CA LEU A 41 -8.51 -7.71 -10.21
C LEU A 41 -7.84 -8.20 -8.91
N ALA A 42 -7.38 -7.27 -8.06
CA ALA A 42 -6.75 -7.60 -6.79
C ALA A 42 -7.71 -8.34 -5.84
N VAL A 43 -8.96 -7.89 -5.72
CA VAL A 43 -10.02 -8.60 -4.97
C VAL A 43 -10.27 -9.98 -5.56
N ARG A 44 -10.42 -10.09 -6.89
CA ARG A 44 -10.69 -11.38 -7.57
C ARG A 44 -9.57 -12.39 -7.35
N LYS A 45 -8.31 -11.93 -7.36
CA LYS A 45 -7.13 -12.77 -7.12
C LYS A 45 -6.84 -12.99 -5.63
N GLY A 46 -7.58 -12.33 -4.74
CA GLY A 46 -7.39 -12.45 -3.29
C GLY A 46 -6.05 -11.92 -2.82
N LEU A 47 -5.54 -10.88 -3.49
CA LEU A 47 -4.26 -10.24 -3.15
C LEU A 47 -4.34 -9.55 -1.79
N THR A 48 -3.19 -9.42 -1.16
CA THR A 48 -3.03 -8.68 0.09
C THR A 48 -2.55 -7.25 -0.18
N THR A 49 -2.72 -6.37 0.79
CA THR A 49 -2.10 -5.03 0.76
C THR A 49 -0.59 -5.07 0.67
N GLY A 50 0.07 -6.15 1.13
CA GLY A 50 1.50 -6.35 0.94
C GLY A 50 1.88 -6.55 -0.52
N ASP A 51 1.08 -7.30 -1.27
CA ASP A 51 1.29 -7.53 -2.70
C ASP A 51 1.11 -6.22 -3.50
N ILE A 52 0.09 -5.43 -3.14
CA ILE A 52 -0.18 -4.13 -3.77
C ILE A 52 0.94 -3.13 -3.45
N ALA A 53 1.39 -3.06 -2.19
CA ALA A 53 2.45 -2.14 -1.76
C ALA A 53 3.83 -2.52 -2.33
N GLY A 54 4.09 -3.83 -2.50
CA GLY A 54 5.34 -4.36 -3.07
C GLY A 54 5.42 -4.26 -4.60
N THR A 55 4.30 -4.01 -5.28
CA THR A 55 4.26 -3.82 -6.73
C THR A 55 4.77 -2.43 -7.10
N THR A 56 5.55 -2.31 -8.19
CA THR A 56 6.01 -1.00 -8.69
C THR A 56 4.88 -0.32 -9.46
N HIS A 57 4.35 0.77 -8.89
CA HIS A 57 3.32 1.59 -9.52
C HIS A 57 3.95 2.69 -10.40
N PRO A 58 3.43 2.93 -11.61
CA PRO A 58 3.88 4.04 -12.43
C PRO A 58 3.51 5.39 -11.79
N TYR A 59 4.45 6.34 -11.79
CA TYR A 59 4.29 7.70 -11.30
C TYR A 59 4.62 8.72 -12.39
N PRO A 60 3.87 9.84 -12.54
CA PRO A 60 2.71 10.28 -11.76
C PRO A 60 1.37 9.82 -12.37
N THR A 61 0.58 9.03 -11.64
CA THR A 61 -0.75 8.57 -12.10
C THR A 61 -1.87 8.95 -11.13
N TYR A 62 -3.11 8.54 -11.45
CA TYR A 62 -4.26 8.57 -10.53
C TYR A 62 -4.32 7.31 -9.64
N GLY A 63 -3.40 6.36 -9.83
CA GLY A 63 -3.25 5.14 -9.03
C GLY A 63 -2.49 5.33 -7.71
N ASP A 64 -2.04 6.56 -7.39
CA ASP A 64 -1.32 6.83 -6.13
C ASP A 64 -2.17 6.53 -4.88
N GLY A 65 -3.51 6.69 -4.98
CA GLY A 65 -4.45 6.49 -3.86
C GLY A 65 -4.43 5.09 -3.25
N PRO A 66 -4.69 4.02 -4.04
CA PRO A 66 -4.61 2.63 -3.59
C PRO A 66 -3.27 2.25 -2.99
N TRP A 67 -2.17 2.67 -3.61
CA TRP A 67 -0.83 2.33 -3.16
C TRP A 67 -0.54 2.97 -1.80
N ASN A 68 -0.87 4.25 -1.63
CA ASN A 68 -0.76 4.94 -0.35
C ASN A 68 -1.61 4.26 0.74
N ALA A 69 -2.85 3.88 0.42
CA ALA A 69 -3.73 3.17 1.35
C ALA A 69 -3.19 1.78 1.73
N ALA A 70 -2.57 1.07 0.78
CA ALA A 70 -1.94 -0.23 1.03
C ALA A 70 -0.67 -0.09 1.89
N ILE A 71 0.15 0.92 1.63
CA ILE A 71 1.35 1.22 2.43
C ILE A 71 0.97 1.59 3.86
N GLU A 72 -0.09 2.38 4.06
CA GLU A 72 -0.54 2.75 5.39
C GLU A 72 -0.89 1.51 6.23
N ASP A 73 -1.61 0.55 5.65
CA ASP A 73 -1.92 -0.72 6.33
C ASP A 73 -0.67 -1.58 6.60
N VAL A 74 0.30 -1.61 5.68
CA VAL A 74 1.57 -2.33 5.90
C VAL A 74 2.39 -1.66 7.01
N ARG A 75 2.48 -0.32 7.00
CA ARG A 75 3.19 0.47 8.02
C ARG A 75 2.53 0.32 9.39
N ALA A 76 1.20 0.34 9.46
CA ALA A 76 0.46 0.11 10.70
C ALA A 76 0.84 -1.24 11.31
N ARG A 77 0.93 -2.30 10.49
CA ARG A 77 1.35 -3.63 10.96
C ARG A 77 2.81 -3.69 11.42
N LEU A 78 3.72 -3.00 10.72
CA LEU A 78 5.14 -2.92 11.10
C LEU A 78 5.39 -2.06 12.35
N SER A 79 4.44 -1.22 12.75
CA SER A 79 4.58 -0.35 13.93
C SER A 79 4.33 -1.05 15.28
N THR A 80 3.98 -2.34 15.28
CA THR A 80 3.79 -3.11 16.51
C THR A 80 5.07 -3.20 17.34
N PRO A 81 4.98 -3.16 18.69
CA PRO A 81 6.15 -3.10 19.58
C PRO A 81 7.09 -4.30 19.42
N LEU A 82 6.56 -5.47 19.08
CA LEU A 82 7.35 -6.67 18.79
C LEU A 82 8.08 -6.60 17.42
N ALA A 83 7.43 -6.04 16.40
CA ALA A 83 8.05 -5.87 15.08
C ALA A 83 9.19 -4.85 15.12
N ARG A 84 9.07 -3.81 15.95
CA ARG A 84 10.15 -2.83 16.21
C ARG A 84 11.38 -3.47 16.85
N GLY A 85 11.18 -4.33 17.84
CA GLY A 85 12.27 -5.09 18.49
C GLY A 85 12.99 -6.02 17.51
N ALA A 86 12.23 -6.76 16.71
CA ALA A 86 12.80 -7.64 15.67
C ALA A 86 13.56 -6.86 14.59
N THR A 87 13.00 -5.74 14.12
CA THR A 87 13.65 -4.86 13.12
C THR A 87 14.93 -4.25 13.69
N TRP A 88 14.93 -3.82 14.96
CA TRP A 88 16.12 -3.33 15.65
C TRP A 88 17.21 -4.40 15.77
N LEU A 89 16.85 -5.63 16.12
CA LEU A 89 17.80 -6.75 16.18
C LEU A 89 18.42 -7.06 14.82
N ILE A 90 17.62 -7.07 13.75
CA ILE A 90 18.10 -7.30 12.38
C ILE A 90 18.97 -6.13 11.89
N ALA A 91 18.58 -4.89 12.17
CA ALA A 91 19.37 -3.70 11.83
C ALA A 91 20.71 -3.69 12.57
N ARG A 92 20.72 -4.10 13.84
CA ARG A 92 21.93 -4.21 14.67
C ARG A 92 22.84 -5.36 14.22
N GLY A 93 22.27 -6.45 13.70
CA GLY A 93 23.02 -7.56 13.10
C GLY A 93 23.62 -7.24 11.73
N ARG A 94 23.05 -6.30 10.95
CA ARG A 94 23.62 -5.87 9.65
C ARG A 94 24.82 -4.92 9.79
N ALA A 95 25.08 -4.36 10.97
CA ALA A 95 26.19 -3.45 11.21
C ALA A 95 27.57 -4.14 11.29
N THR A 96 27.63 -5.47 11.26
CA THR A 96 28.88 -6.24 11.45
C THR A 96 29.39 -6.96 10.19
N LEU A 97 28.79 -6.73 9.02
CA LEU A 97 29.24 -7.33 7.76
C LEU A 97 30.25 -6.41 7.05
N PRO A 98 31.50 -6.87 6.81
CA PRO A 98 32.51 -6.07 6.10
C PRO A 98 32.11 -5.86 4.63
N PRO A 99 32.45 -4.70 4.04
CA PRO A 99 32.22 -4.44 2.62
C PRO A 99 33.02 -5.44 1.78
N ARG A 100 32.37 -6.03 0.78
CA ARG A 100 33.03 -6.80 -0.29
C ARG A 100 33.38 -5.87 -1.45
#